data_AF-A0A2V8CZT1-F1
#
_entry.id   AF-A0A2V8CZT1-F1
#
_cell.length_a   1.000
_cell.length_b   1.000
_cell.length_c   1.000
_cell.angle_alpha   90.00
_cell.angle_beta   90.00
_cell.angle_gamma   90.00
#
_symmetry.space_group_name_H-M   'P 1'
#
loop_
_entity.id
_entity.type
_entity.pdbx_description
1 polymer ?
#
loop_
_entity_poly.entity_id
_entity_poly.type
_entity_poly.pdbx_seq_one_letter_code
_entity_poly.pdbx_strand_id
1 'polypeptide(L)' 'MGLHRDLNEAAKIATREMIDFIVANKKLSRDDAYMLLSAAMDLVVTQAVDGTKGIHAMIPKGVFR' A
#
# COMPACT_ATOMS: atom_id res chain seq x y z
N MET A 1 -2.94 1.30 -5.87
CA MET A 1 -1.92 0.35 -6.40
C MET A 1 -0.75 1.18 -6.89
N GLY A 2 0.47 0.66 -6.89
CA GLY A 2 1.62 1.41 -7.40
C GLY A 2 2.06 0.91 -8.76
N LEU A 3 2.20 1.83 -9.73
CA LEU A 3 2.71 1.55 -11.07
C LEU A 3 3.89 2.47 -11.38
N HIS A 4 5.04 1.90 -11.67
CA HIS A 4 6.24 2.67 -12.02
C HIS A 4 7.27 1.79 -12.76
N ARG A 5 8.17 2.40 -13.53
CA ARG A 5 9.24 1.66 -14.25
C ARG A 5 10.21 0.94 -13.28
N ASP A 6 10.41 1.55 -12.12
CA ASP A 6 11.16 1.00 -10.99
C ASP A 6 10.22 0.37 -9.95
N LEU A 7 10.57 -0.82 -9.47
CA LEU A 7 9.72 -1.60 -8.58
C LEU A 7 9.64 -0.99 -7.16
N ASN A 8 10.71 -0.35 -6.70
CA ASN A 8 10.74 0.28 -5.38
C ASN A 8 9.86 1.53 -5.35
N GLU A 9 9.88 2.33 -6.42
CA GLU A 9 8.97 3.46 -6.55
C GLU A 9 7.51 3.00 -6.68
N ALA A 10 7.23 1.88 -7.35
CA ALA A 10 5.90 1.27 -7.34
C ALA A 10 5.47 0.87 -5.91
N ALA A 11 6.37 0.25 -5.12
CA ALA A 11 6.10 -0.11 -3.72
C ALA A 11 5.73 1.13 -2.88
N LYS A 12 6.50 2.20 -3.04
CA LYS A 12 6.31 3.47 -2.34
C LYS A 12 5.00 4.17 -2.70
N ILE A 13 4.61 4.16 -3.98
CA ILE A 13 3.31 4.67 -4.43
C ILE A 13 2.18 3.85 -3.81
N ALA A 14 2.24 2.51 -3.92
CA ALA A 14 1.20 1.62 -3.37
C ALA A 14 1.00 1.83 -1.86
N THR A 15 2.11 1.96 -1.13
CA THR A 15 2.09 2.19 0.32
C THR A 15 1.48 3.54 0.67
N ARG A 16 1.89 4.62 -0.02
CA ARG A 16 1.38 5.98 0.24
C ARG A 16 -0.11 6.10 -0.05
N GLU A 17 -0.57 5.56 -1.18
CA GLU A 17 -1.99 5.54 -1.50
C GLU A 17 -2.81 4.77 -0.46
N MET A 18 -2.29 3.65 0.06
CA MET A 18 -2.98 2.89 1.12
C MET A 18 -3.04 3.68 2.43
N ILE A 19 -1.95 4.36 2.82
CA ILE A 19 -1.96 5.25 3.99
C ILE A 19 -3.03 6.32 3.83
N ASP A 20 -3.05 7.01 2.69
CA ASP A 20 -4.00 8.09 2.42
C ASP A 20 -5.44 7.56 2.44
N PHE A 21 -5.68 6.37 1.87
CA PHE A 21 -6.99 5.70 1.92
C PHE A 21 -7.43 5.39 3.35
N ILE A 22 -6.54 4.83 4.19
CA ILE A 22 -6.88 4.50 5.58
C ILE A 22 -7.13 5.75 6.41
N VAL A 23 -6.28 6.78 6.29
CA VAL A 23 -6.47 8.06 7.00
C VAL A 23 -7.83 8.67 6.64
N ALA A 24 -8.19 8.70 5.35
CA ALA A 24 -9.45 9.27 4.90
C ALA A 24 -10.69 8.50 5.39
N ASN A 25 -10.60 7.18 5.58
CA ASN A 25 -11.78 6.33 5.86
C ASN A 25 -11.88 5.82 7.31
N LYS A 26 -10.80 5.81 8.07
CA LYS A 26 -10.72 5.16 9.39
C LYS A 26 -10.41 6.09 10.56
N LYS A 27 -10.34 7.41 10.32
CA LYS A 27 -10.05 8.44 11.34
C LYS A 27 -8.76 8.18 12.13
N LEU A 28 -7.79 7.50 11.51
CA LEU A 28 -6.47 7.30 12.08
C LEU A 28 -5.59 8.49 11.74
N SER A 29 -4.66 8.84 12.63
CA SER A 29 -3.57 9.74 12.28
C SER A 29 -2.71 9.10 11.19
N ARG A 30 -1.92 9.92 10.47
CA ARG A 30 -1.02 9.39 9.45
C ARG A 30 -0.01 8.41 10.04
N ASP A 31 0.49 8.70 11.24
CA ASP A 31 1.50 7.87 11.92
C ASP A 31 0.89 6.55 12.40
N ASP A 32 -0.33 6.57 12.95
CA ASP A 32 -1.03 5.34 13.35
C ASP A 32 -1.36 4.47 12.12
N ALA A 33 -1.82 5.09 11.03
CA ALA A 33 -2.08 4.37 9.78
C ALA A 33 -0.79 3.76 9.22
N TYR A 34 0.32 4.48 9.26
CA TYR A 34 1.62 3.96 8.86
C TYR A 34 2.02 2.75 9.70
N MET A 35 1.85 2.82 11.02
CA MET A 35 2.21 1.72 11.91
C MET A 35 1.32 0.50 11.72
N LEU A 36 0.01 0.70 11.56
CA LEU A 36 -0.92 -0.37 11.26
C LEU A 36 -0.54 -1.09 9.96
N LEU A 37 -0.30 -0.34 8.89
CA LEU A 37 0.03 -0.90 7.60
C LEU A 37 1.39 -1.61 7.60
N SER A 38 2.38 -1.09 8.33
CA SER A 38 3.66 -1.78 8.51
C SER A 38 3.52 -3.18 9.14
N ALA A 39 2.55 -3.36 10.04
CA ALA A 39 2.34 -4.61 10.75
C ALA A 39 1.37 -5.58 10.06
N ALA A 40 0.39 -5.07 9.30
CA ALA A 40 -0.76 -5.86 8.84
C ALA A 40 -1.03 -5.81 7.34
N MET A 41 -0.26 -5.04 6.56
CA MET A 41 -0.41 -4.94 5.11
C MET A 41 0.65 -5.77 4.39
N ASP A 42 0.25 -6.43 3.31
CA ASP A 42 1.15 -7.11 2.39
C ASP A 42 1.34 -6.28 1.12
N LEU A 43 2.58 -6.21 0.64
CA LEU A 43 2.92 -5.69 -0.70
C LEU A 43 3.14 -6.86 -1.65
N VAL A 44 2.27 -6.95 -2.66
CA VAL A 44 2.25 -8.05 -3.62
C VAL A 44 2.69 -7.55 -4.99
N VAL A 45 3.76 -8.13 -5.53
CA VAL A 45 4.20 -7.85 -6.90
C VAL A 45 3.17 -8.40 -7.87
N THR A 46 2.63 -7.51 -8.71
CA THR A 46 1.62 -7.86 -9.72
C THR A 46 2.28 -8.19 -11.04
N GLN A 47 3.27 -7.38 -11.44
CA GLN A 47 4.07 -7.59 -12.64
C GLN A 47 5.45 -6.96 -12.47
N ALA A 48 6.49 -7.63 -12.97
CA ALA A 48 7.88 -7.20 -12.86
C ALA A 48 8.65 -7.16 -14.20
N VAL A 49 8.05 -7.69 -15.27
CA VAL A 49 8.70 -7.91 -16.57
C VAL A 49 8.35 -6.86 -17.62
N ASP A 50 7.27 -6.12 -17.40
CA ASP A 50 6.85 -5.04 -18.27
C ASP A 50 7.74 -3.80 -18.12
N GLY A 51 7.69 -2.90 -19.11
CA GLY A 51 8.29 -1.57 -18.98
C GLY A 51 7.76 -0.80 -17.76
N THR A 52 6.52 -1.08 -17.35
CA THR A 52 5.88 -0.57 -16.13
C THR A 52 5.65 -1.71 -15.15
N LYS A 53 6.25 -1.64 -13.97
CA LYS A 53 6.12 -2.62 -12.89
C LYS A 53 4.98 -2.26 -11.97
N GLY A 54 4.38 -3.26 -11.32
CA GLY A 54 3.18 -3.07 -10.50
C GLY A 54 3.24 -3.76 -9.14
N ILE A 55 2.75 -3.06 -8.11
CA ILE A 55 2.58 -3.57 -6.76
C ILE A 55 1.17 -3.25 -6.24
N HIS A 56 0.52 -4.26 -5.66
CA HIS A 56 -0.70 -4.09 -4.88
C HIS A 56 -0.40 -4.06 -3.38
N ALA A 57 -0.99 -3.09 -2.69
CA ALA A 57 -1.02 -3.02 -1.23
C ALA A 57 -2.33 -3.65 -0.75
N MET A 58 -2.25 -4.70 0.07
CA MET A 58 -3.40 -5.49 0.50
C MET A 58 -3.46 -5.52 2.03
N ILE A 59 -4.62 -5.26 2.61
CA ILE A 59 -4.84 -5.37 4.07
C ILE A 59 -6.07 -6.24 4.35
N PRO A 60 -6.01 -7.20 5.29
CA PRO A 60 -7.16 -8.00 5.65
C PRO A 60 -8.29 -7.13 6.22
N LYS A 61 -9.50 -7.24 5.67
CA LYS A 61 -10.68 -6.48 6.16
C LYS A 61 -11.01 -6.76 7.63
N GLY A 62 -10.59 -7.92 8.16
CA GLY A 62 -10.76 -8.29 9.56
C GLY A 62 -10.07 -7.35 10.54
N VAL A 63 -9.05 -6.60 10.09
CA VAL A 63 -8.35 -5.59 10.90
C VAL A 63 -9.26 -4.40 11.28
N PHE A 64 -10.36 -4.18 10.54
CA PHE A 64 -11.29 -3.07 10.75
C PHE A 64 -12.69 -3.50 11.21
N ARG A 65 -12.84 -4.72 11.73
CA ARG A 65 -14.11 -5.20 12.28
C ARG A 65 -14.41 -4.63 13.65
#